data_AF-A0A1V9V8X3-F1
#
_entry.id   AF-A0A1V9V8X3-F1
#
_cell.length_a   1.000
_cell.length_b   1.000
_cell.length_c   1.000
_cell.angle_alpha   90.00
_cell.angle_beta   90.00
_cell.angle_gamma   90.00
#
_symmetry.space_group_name_H-M   'P 1'
#
loop_
_entity.id
_entity.type
_entity.pdbx_description
1 polymer ?
#
loop_
_entity_poly.entity_id
_entity_poly.type
_entity_poly.pdbx_seq_one_letter_code
_entity_poly.pdbx_strand_id
1 'polypeptide(L)' 'MNIEQIYKDANALLEGHFKLSSGNHSQFYLQSAKVLEDPKTAKLLAEALAVEIKKSGIKIDAV' A
#
# COMPACT_ATOMS: atom_id res chain seq x y z
N MET A 1 9.61 -4.66 8.30
CA MET A 1 9.33 -3.50 7.43
C MET A 1 8.17 -2.72 8.04
N ASN A 2 8.28 -1.41 8.23
CA ASN A 2 7.20 -0.60 8.77
C ASN A 2 6.43 0.06 7.61
N ILE A 3 5.28 -0.52 7.24
CA ILE A 3 4.47 -0.05 6.10
C ILE A 3 3.85 1.32 6.39
N GLU A 4 3.40 1.55 7.62
CA GLU A 4 2.81 2.84 8.02
C GLU A 4 3.82 3.98 7.83
N GLN A 5 5.07 3.77 8.25
CA GLN A 5 6.12 4.79 8.08
C GLN A 5 6.40 5.10 6.61
N ILE A 6 6.43 4.08 5.73
CA ILE A 6 6.61 4.28 4.29
C ILE A 6 5.51 5.21 3.71
N TYR A 7 4.26 5.01 4.13
CA TYR A 7 3.15 5.86 3.69
C TYR A 7 3.21 7.27 4.29
N LYS A 8 3.69 7.42 5.52
CA LYS A 8 3.92 8.74 6.13
C LYS A 8 5.04 9.51 5.41
N ASP A 9 6.18 8.85 5.16
CA ASP A 9 7.34 9.45 4.49
C ASP A 9 7.01 9.89 3.05
N ALA A 10 6.16 9.13 2.36
CA ALA A 10 5.66 9.47 1.03
C ALA A 10 4.52 10.53 1.04
N ASN A 11 4.14 11.08 2.21
CA ASN A 11 2.97 11.96 2.36
C ASN A 11 1.68 11.35 1.75
N ALA A 12 1.55 10.03 1.86
CA ALA A 12 0.51 9.22 1.26
C ALA A 12 -0.57 8.79 2.28
N LEU A 13 -0.29 8.86 3.58
CA LEU A 13 -1.30 8.75 4.64
C LEU A 13 -1.85 10.14 4.94
N LEU A 14 -3.06 10.43 4.45
CA LEU A 14 -3.75 11.69 4.70
C LEU A 14 -4.65 11.57 5.93
N GLU A 15 -4.72 12.65 6.71
CA GLU A 15 -5.64 12.80 7.85
C GLU A 15 -6.65 13.92 7.56
N GLY A 16 -7.93 13.67 7.84
CA GLY A 16 -9.03 14.57 7.49
C GLY A 16 -10.40 13.94 7.77
N HIS A 17 -11.39 14.25 6.92
CA HIS A 17 -12.70 13.60 6.96
C HIS A 17 -13.09 13.16 5.55
N PHE A 18 -12.97 11.86 5.29
CA PHE A 18 -13.16 11.27 3.97
C PHE A 18 -14.39 10.37 3.95
N LYS A 19 -15.18 10.46 2.87
CA LYS A 19 -16.19 9.46 2.54
C LYS A 19 -15.58 8.45 1.56
N LEU A 20 -15.46 7.21 1.99
CA LEU A 20 -14.86 6.13 1.20
C LEU A 20 -15.83 5.60 0.13
N SER A 21 -15.32 4.85 -0.84
CA SER A 21 -16.13 4.21 -1.88
C SER A 21 -17.14 3.20 -1.33
N SER A 22 -16.88 2.64 -0.15
CA SER A 22 -17.84 1.81 0.59
C SER A 22 -19.02 2.59 1.20
N GLY A 23 -18.97 3.92 1.18
CA GLY A 23 -19.94 4.81 1.84
C GLY A 23 -19.59 5.14 3.29
N ASN A 24 -18.61 4.47 3.89
CA ASN A 24 -18.16 4.73 5.26
C ASN A 24 -17.37 6.05 5.36
N HIS A 25 -17.38 6.66 6.54
CA HIS A 25 -16.53 7.80 6.86
C HIS A 25 -15.24 7.33 7.53
N SER A 26 -14.13 7.97 7.19
CA SER A 26 -12.81 7.67 7.74
C SER A 26 -12.05 8.95 8.00
N GLN A 27 -11.27 8.98 9.08
CA GLN A 27 -10.32 10.06 9.33
C GLN A 27 -9.07 9.94 8.45
N PHE A 28 -8.84 8.79 7.84
CA PHE A 28 -7.66 8.51 7.04
C PHE A 28 -8.00 8.16 5.59
N TYR A 29 -7.12 8.56 4.68
CA TYR A 29 -7.14 8.16 3.28
C TYR A 29 -5.72 7.86 2.77
N LEU A 30 -5.56 6.76 2.03
CA LEU A 30 -4.28 6.33 1.48
C LEU A 30 -4.15 6.70 0.01
N GLN A 31 -3.18 7.55 -0.32
CA GLN A 31 -2.82 7.92 -1.68
C GLN A 31 -1.63 7.08 -2.18
N SER A 32 -1.86 5.79 -2.45
CA SER A 32 -0.79 4.85 -2.84
C SER A 32 0.01 5.28 -4.07
N ALA A 33 -0.54 6.11 -4.97
CA ALA A 33 0.19 6.68 -6.10
C ALA A 33 1.49 7.38 -5.65
N LYS A 34 1.44 8.18 -4.57
CA LYS A 34 2.62 8.89 -4.02
C LYS A 34 3.71 7.94 -3.51
N VAL A 35 3.34 6.76 -3.02
CA VAL A 35 4.29 5.73 -2.60
C VAL A 35 4.96 5.08 -3.81
N LEU A 36 4.17 4.84 -4.86
CA LEU A 36 4.60 4.14 -6.07
C LEU A 36 5.38 5.04 -7.06
N GLU A 37 5.35 6.36 -6.85
CA GLU A 37 6.17 7.33 -7.59
C GLU A 37 7.68 7.10 -7.41
N ASP A 38 8.12 6.52 -6.28
CA ASP A 38 9.50 6.06 -6.10
C ASP A 38 9.64 4.56 -6.48
N PRO A 39 10.32 4.23 -7.59
CA PRO A 39 10.50 2.84 -8.01
C PRO A 39 11.24 1.97 -7.00
N LYS A 40 12.09 2.54 -6.14
CA LYS A 40 12.82 1.79 -5.11
C LYS A 40 11.86 1.32 -4.02
N THR A 41 11.02 2.23 -3.53
CA THR A 41 9.96 1.92 -2.56
C THR A 41 8.94 0.95 -3.15
N ALA A 42 8.51 1.16 -4.40
CA ALA A 42 7.60 0.23 -5.09
C ALA A 42 8.19 -1.19 -5.19
N LYS A 43 9.46 -1.31 -5.58
CA LYS A 43 10.17 -2.61 -5.64
C LYS A 43 10.22 -3.29 -4.27
N LEU A 44 10.59 -2.55 -3.22
CA LEU A 44 10.68 -3.08 -1.86
C LEU A 44 9.33 -3.66 -1.39
N LEU A 45 8.24 -2.93 -1.62
CA LEU A 45 6.89 -3.37 -1.27
C LEU A 45 6.45 -4.58 -2.10
N ALA A 46 6.76 -4.59 -3.41
CA ALA A 46 6.42 -5.70 -4.29
C ALA A 46 7.17 -6.99 -3.92
N GLU A 47 8.45 -6.90 -3.56
CA GLU A 47 9.25 -8.05 -3.09
C GLU A 47 8.69 -8.61 -1.79
N ALA A 48 8.33 -7.75 -0.83
CA ALA A 48 7.72 -8.16 0.42
C ALA A 48 6.37 -8.85 0.20
N LEU A 49 5.51 -8.32 -0.68
CA LEU A 49 4.24 -8.94 -1.04
C LEU A 49 4.44 -10.30 -1.74
N ALA A 50 5.42 -10.40 -2.64
CA ALA A 50 5.74 -11.65 -3.32
C ALA A 50 6.17 -12.77 -2.36
N VAL A 51 6.85 -12.43 -1.26
CA VAL A 51 7.18 -13.40 -0.20
C VAL A 51 5.92 -13.95 0.45
N GLU A 52 4.95 -13.11 0.80
CA GLU A 52 3.69 -13.55 1.42
C GLU A 52 2.83 -14.37 0.44
N ILE A 53 2.76 -13.96 -0.82
CA ILE A 53 2.09 -14.72 -1.88
C ILE A 53 2.70 -16.12 -2.01
N LYS A 54 4.04 -16.24 -2.05
CA LYS A 54 4.70 -17.55 -2.11
C LYS A 54 4.40 -18.42 -0.89
N LYS A 55 4.36 -17.84 0.31
CA LYS A 55 4.01 -18.55 1.55
C LYS A 55 2.57 -19.08 1.55
N SER A 56 1.66 -18.40 0.87
CA SER A 56 0.26 -18.83 0.77
C SER A 56 0.05 -20.13 -0.02
N GLY A 57 1.06 -20.59 -0.78
CA GLY A 57 0.97 -21.81 -1.58
C GLY A 57 0.06 -21.70 -2.81
N ILE A 58 -0.38 -20.49 -3.16
CA ILE A 58 -1.21 -20.24 -4.35
C ILE A 58 -0.36 -20.42 -5.62
N LYS A 59 -0.90 -21.15 -6.59
CA LYS A 59 -0.32 -21.26 -7.94
C LYS A 59 -0.61 -19.96 -8.70
N ILE A 60 0.43 -19.31 -9.23
CA ILE A 60 0.30 -18.05 -9.98
C ILE A 60 0.74 -18.28 -11.42
N ASP A 61 -0.19 -18.09 -12.37
CA ASP A 61 0.07 -18.22 -13.80
C ASP A 61 0.28 -16.83 -14.48
N ALA A 62 -0.25 -15.76 -13.89
CA ALA A 62 -0.06 -14.36 -14.30
C ALA A 62 -0.30 -13.41 -13.10
N VAL A 63 0.16 -12.15 -13.20
CA VAL A 63 -0.10 -11.06 -12.24
C VAL A 63 -0.76 -9.91 -12.96
#